data_AF-A0A820Y7U7-F1
#
_entry.id   AF-A0A820Y7U7-F1
#
_cell.length_a   1.000
_cell.length_b   1.000
_cell.length_c   1.000
_cell.angle_alpha   90.00
_cell.angle_beta   90.00
_cell.angle_gamma   90.00
#
_symmetry.space_group_name_H-M   'P 1'
#
loop_
_entity.id
_entity.type
_entity.pdbx_description
1 polymer ?
#
loop_
_entity_poly.entity_id
_entity_poly.type
_entity_poly.pdbx_seq_one_letter_code
_entity_poly.pdbx_strand_id
1 'polypeptide(L)'
;MDKEIEFHWTKTQRGAPAIQIDTNLYRIQKRNNNGSIRFTCTDERCNASVTLLDDKIKFIRGTHRHEERLPPFHILQVVHEFRQKAVSDIRTPLPRICEQRRQYGTAAEIPMFQQLRSTGYRKRLEILPPSPKKTNIRTFIIPEVFRLNLSNEPFLIHDSANPDRIIVFASKKSLNYLDLALEARKTDIKNYIADIIALPMVPVYLVRQRFDSIGRELRMKNISFNSFTSYVRRTYINSKKFPIDSWNHFNFLGTRPRINNHVEGSHRKLKKYLKK
;
A
#
# COMPACT_ATOMS: atom_id res chain seq x y z
N MET A 1 26.22 18.33 -32.27
CA MET A 1 24.75 18.21 -32.20
C MET A 1 24.33 18.86 -30.90
N ASP A 2 23.81 20.08 -30.97
CA ASP A 2 23.29 20.77 -29.79
C ASP A 2 21.98 20.08 -29.38
N LYS A 3 21.95 19.49 -28.18
CA LYS A 3 20.70 18.95 -27.62
C LYS A 3 19.74 20.12 -27.39
N GLU A 4 18.56 20.08 -28.00
CA GLU A 4 17.48 20.97 -27.61
C GLU A 4 17.15 20.75 -26.13
N ILE A 5 17.21 21.83 -25.34
CA ILE A 5 16.90 21.80 -23.92
C ILE A 5 15.38 21.95 -23.79
N GLU A 6 14.73 20.92 -23.26
CA GLU A 6 13.29 20.97 -22.98
C GLU A 6 13.02 21.72 -21.67
N PHE A 7 11.88 22.41 -21.63
CA PHE A 7 11.37 23.03 -20.40
C PHE A 7 9.88 22.72 -20.24
N HIS A 8 9.41 22.76 -19.00
CA HIS A 8 8.01 22.50 -18.69
C HIS A 8 7.41 23.65 -17.88
N TRP A 9 6.25 24.13 -18.32
CA TRP A 9 5.47 25.11 -17.56
C TRP A 9 4.95 24.53 -16.26
N THR A 10 5.09 25.28 -15.17
CA THR A 10 4.65 24.89 -13.83
C THR A 10 4.30 26.13 -13.01
N LYS A 11 4.05 25.95 -11.71
CA LYS A 11 3.79 27.02 -10.76
C LYS A 11 4.71 26.90 -9.55
N THR A 12 5.13 28.03 -9.01
CA THR A 12 5.80 28.09 -7.71
C THR A 12 4.86 27.63 -6.58
N GLN A 13 5.41 27.40 -5.38
CA GLN A 13 4.59 27.08 -4.19
C GLN A 13 3.52 28.15 -3.88
N ARG A 14 3.75 29.41 -4.27
CA ARG A 14 2.80 30.53 -4.13
C ARG A 14 1.83 30.65 -5.31
N GLY A 15 1.84 29.72 -6.26
CA GLY A 15 0.97 29.71 -7.43
C GLY A 15 1.42 30.59 -8.59
N ALA A 16 2.50 31.38 -8.44
CA ALA A 16 3.02 32.20 -9.53
C ALA A 16 3.56 31.33 -10.69
N PRO A 17 3.41 31.74 -11.97
CA PRO A 17 3.92 30.99 -13.11
C PRO A 17 5.44 30.80 -13.05
N ALA A 18 5.90 29.62 -13.44
CA ALA A 18 7.29 29.22 -13.45
C ALA A 18 7.56 28.25 -14.60
N ILE A 19 8.84 28.02 -14.90
CA ILE A 19 9.29 26.94 -15.77
C ILE A 19 10.24 26.03 -14.99
N GLN A 20 10.22 24.75 -15.30
CA GLN A 20 11.18 23.76 -14.82
C GLN A 20 12.04 23.31 -15.99
N ILE A 21 13.36 23.34 -15.81
CA ILE A 21 14.34 22.76 -16.72
C ILE A 21 15.14 21.77 -15.87
N ASP A 22 15.16 20.51 -16.31
CA ASP A 22 15.70 19.39 -15.53
C ASP A 22 15.11 19.32 -14.11
N THR A 23 15.94 19.57 -13.10
CA THR A 23 15.62 19.54 -11.67
C THR A 23 15.53 20.95 -11.05
N ASN A 24 15.67 22.00 -11.88
CA ASN A 24 15.74 23.38 -11.44
C ASN A 24 14.46 24.15 -11.79
N LEU A 25 13.98 24.94 -10.82
CA LEU A 25 12.78 25.77 -10.96
C LEU A 25 13.17 27.24 -11.18
N TYR A 26 12.57 27.86 -12.19
CA TYR A 26 12.78 29.27 -12.51
C TYR A 26 11.46 30.04 -12.44
N ARG A 27 11.46 31.17 -11.75
CA ARG A 27 10.33 32.11 -11.66
C ARG A 27 10.50 33.24 -12.67
N ILE A 28 9.39 33.83 -13.11
CA ILE A 28 9.43 35.03 -13.97
C ILE A 28 10.10 36.18 -13.19
N GLN A 29 11.13 36.78 -13.78
CA GLN A 29 11.78 37.98 -13.26
C GLN A 29 11.31 39.23 -14.02
N LYS A 30 11.29 39.16 -15.35
CA LYS A 30 10.97 40.33 -16.20
C LYS A 30 10.36 39.88 -17.53
N ARG A 31 9.39 40.64 -18.02
CA ARG A 31 8.90 40.58 -19.41
C ARG A 31 9.44 41.79 -20.16
N ASN A 32 10.05 41.58 -21.31
CA ASN A 32 10.63 42.65 -22.12
C ASN A 32 9.68 43.07 -23.24
N ASN A 33 9.86 44.28 -23.76
CA ASN A 33 9.01 44.82 -24.84
C ASN A 33 9.11 44.05 -26.15
N ASN A 34 10.22 43.33 -26.37
CA ASN A 34 10.41 42.46 -27.54
C ASN A 34 9.73 41.09 -27.41
N GLY A 35 8.81 40.92 -26.46
CA GLY A 35 8.11 39.65 -26.19
C GLY A 35 8.90 38.63 -25.37
N SER A 36 10.21 38.82 -25.17
CA SER A 36 11.01 37.85 -24.40
C SER A 36 10.69 37.89 -22.90
N ILE A 37 10.71 36.72 -22.27
CA ILE A 37 10.47 36.55 -20.84
C ILE A 37 11.73 36.01 -20.17
N ARG A 38 12.27 36.77 -19.23
CA ARG A 38 13.41 36.36 -18.41
C ARG A 38 12.92 35.68 -17.14
N PHE A 39 13.40 34.47 -16.92
CA PHE A 39 13.23 33.68 -15.71
C PHE A 39 14.54 33.60 -14.93
N THR A 40 14.46 33.60 -13.60
CA THR A 40 15.61 33.39 -12.71
C THR A 40 15.34 32.20 -11.81
N CYS A 41 16.39 31.50 -11.40
CA CYS A 41 16.27 30.43 -10.43
C CYS A 41 15.52 30.92 -9.18
N THR A 42 14.72 30.02 -8.59
CA THR A 42 13.97 30.31 -7.36
C THR A 42 14.84 30.39 -6.11
N ASP A 43 16.08 29.88 -6.15
CA ASP A 43 17.07 30.07 -5.09
C ASP A 43 17.65 31.50 -5.14
N GLU A 44 17.50 32.25 -4.06
CA GLU A 44 17.96 33.64 -3.95
C GLU A 44 19.49 33.77 -4.04
N ARG A 45 20.24 32.70 -3.74
CA ARG A 45 21.70 32.67 -3.86
C ARG A 45 22.17 32.23 -5.25
N CYS A 46 21.25 31.88 -6.14
CA CYS A 46 21.56 31.44 -7.49
C CYS A 46 21.38 32.55 -8.51
N ASN A 47 22.37 32.76 -9.36
CA ASN A 47 22.33 33.73 -10.46
C ASN A 47 21.94 33.10 -11.81
N ALA A 48 21.58 31.80 -11.83
CA ALA A 48 21.15 31.13 -13.05
C ALA A 48 19.84 31.75 -13.57
N SER A 49 19.79 32.01 -14.88
CA SER A 49 18.64 32.61 -15.54
C SER A 49 18.45 32.07 -16.95
N VAL A 50 17.20 32.04 -17.39
CA VAL A 50 16.78 31.54 -18.69
C VAL A 50 15.90 32.58 -19.36
N THR A 51 16.10 32.83 -20.65
CA THR A 51 15.26 33.75 -21.42
C THR A 51 14.53 32.98 -22.50
N LEU A 52 13.20 33.07 -22.48
CA LEU A 52 12.33 32.53 -23.52
C LEU A 52 11.96 33.63 -24.51
N LEU A 53 11.86 33.28 -25.80
CA LEU A 53 11.24 34.08 -26.84
C LEU A 53 10.42 33.12 -27.72
N ASP A 54 9.14 33.41 -27.91
CA ASP A 54 8.21 32.55 -28.66
C ASP A 54 8.22 31.09 -28.19
N ASP A 55 8.14 30.89 -26.86
CA ASP A 55 8.21 29.58 -26.19
C ASP A 55 9.46 28.74 -26.52
N LYS A 56 10.55 29.38 -26.95
CA LYS A 56 11.84 28.72 -27.17
C LYS A 56 12.91 29.31 -26.28
N ILE A 57 13.80 28.45 -25.76
CA ILE A 57 14.96 28.88 -24.96
C ILE A 57 15.92 29.62 -25.89
N LYS A 58 16.05 30.94 -25.68
CA LYS A 58 16.99 31.77 -26.43
C LYS A 58 18.35 31.82 -25.75
N PHE A 59 18.37 31.92 -24.42
CA PHE A 59 19.61 32.01 -23.64
C PHE A 59 19.46 31.32 -22.29
N ILE A 60 20.52 30.61 -21.89
CA ILE A 60 20.75 30.17 -20.52
C ILE A 60 22.02 30.87 -20.02
N ARG A 61 21.96 31.49 -18.85
CA ARG A 61 23.09 32.21 -18.26
C ARG A 61 23.30 31.76 -16.82
N GLY A 62 24.58 31.63 -16.45
CA GLY A 62 24.99 31.25 -15.09
C GLY A 62 24.98 29.73 -14.86
N THR A 63 25.64 29.32 -13.80
CA THR A 63 25.66 27.92 -13.32
C THR A 63 24.93 27.84 -11.98
N HIS A 64 24.21 26.74 -11.76
CA HIS A 64 23.58 26.50 -10.46
C HIS A 64 24.67 26.27 -9.40
N ARG A 65 24.56 26.98 -8.27
CA ARG A 65 25.46 26.88 -7.10
C ARG A 65 24.75 26.32 -5.89
N HIS A 66 23.78 25.44 -6.14
CA HIS A 66 23.01 24.72 -5.13
C HIS A 66 22.69 23.34 -5.67
N GLU A 67 22.36 22.44 -4.75
CA GLU A 67 21.90 21.10 -5.11
C GLU A 67 20.54 21.15 -5.81
N GLU A 68 20.25 20.08 -6.54
CA GLU A 68 18.98 19.86 -7.21
C GLU A 68 17.83 19.85 -6.18
N ARG A 69 16.84 20.73 -6.37
CA ARG A 69 15.75 20.91 -5.40
C ARG A 69 14.48 20.15 -5.75
N LEU A 70 14.23 19.93 -7.03
CA LEU A 70 13.04 19.26 -7.51
C LEU A 70 13.39 17.91 -8.11
N PRO A 71 12.52 16.90 -7.90
CA PRO A 71 12.64 15.69 -8.68
C PRO A 71 12.44 16.01 -10.17
N PRO A 72 12.98 15.16 -11.07
CA PRO A 72 12.78 15.31 -12.51
C PRO A 72 11.30 15.50 -12.88
N PHE A 73 11.03 16.27 -13.92
CA PHE A 73 9.65 16.62 -14.31
C PHE A 73 8.76 15.39 -14.53
N HIS A 74 9.29 14.33 -15.15
CA HIS A 74 8.55 13.08 -15.37
C HIS A 74 8.04 12.46 -14.05
N ILE A 75 8.77 12.62 -12.93
CA ILE A 75 8.33 12.18 -11.60
C ILE A 75 7.16 13.03 -11.10
N LEU A 76 7.23 14.35 -11.28
CA LEU A 76 6.13 15.25 -10.91
C LEU A 76 4.87 14.93 -11.73
N GLN A 77 5.02 14.59 -13.01
CA GLN A 77 3.94 14.13 -13.86
C GLN A 77 3.32 12.83 -13.34
N VAL A 78 4.13 11.83 -12.96
CA VAL A 78 3.63 10.58 -12.35
C VAL A 78 2.84 10.86 -11.07
N VAL A 79 3.34 11.76 -10.21
CA VAL A 79 2.64 12.16 -8.97
C VAL A 79 1.32 12.88 -9.29
N HIS A 80 1.32 13.77 -10.29
CA HIS A 80 0.11 14.45 -10.74
C HIS A 80 -0.94 13.45 -11.26
N GLU A 81 -0.55 12.56 -12.14
CA GLU A 81 -1.41 11.53 -12.70
C GLU A 81 -1.92 10.55 -11.64
N PHE A 82 -1.09 10.22 -10.64
CA PHE A 82 -1.51 9.43 -9.48
C PHE A 82 -2.61 10.15 -8.70
N ARG A 83 -2.50 11.47 -8.47
CA ARG A 83 -3.55 12.27 -7.80
C ARG A 83 -4.84 12.28 -8.61
N GLN A 84 -4.75 12.46 -9.93
CA GLN A 84 -5.92 12.44 -10.80
C GLN A 84 -6.62 11.08 -10.75
N LYS A 85 -5.87 9.98 -10.90
CA LYS A 85 -6.41 8.61 -10.80
C LYS A 85 -6.97 8.29 -9.41
N ALA A 86 -6.36 8.82 -8.35
CA ALA A 86 -6.87 8.61 -6.99
C ALA A 86 -8.30 9.15 -6.83
N VAL A 87 -8.62 10.24 -7.54
CA VAL A 87 -9.93 10.90 -7.55
C VAL A 87 -10.88 10.22 -8.54
N SER A 88 -10.44 9.97 -9.78
CA SER A 88 -11.31 9.43 -10.83
C SER A 88 -11.65 7.95 -10.66
N ASP A 89 -10.78 7.18 -10.01
CA ASP A 89 -10.98 5.76 -9.73
C ASP A 89 -10.92 5.49 -8.22
N ILE A 90 -12.06 5.70 -7.54
CA ILE A 90 -12.20 5.42 -6.10
C ILE A 90 -12.15 3.91 -5.80
N ARG A 91 -12.61 3.07 -6.75
CA ARG A 91 -12.81 1.63 -6.53
C ARG A 91 -11.50 0.86 -6.49
N THR A 92 -10.51 1.28 -7.28
CA THR A 92 -9.20 0.62 -7.29
C THR A 92 -8.40 0.99 -6.04
N PRO A 93 -7.76 0.05 -5.33
CA PRO A 93 -6.88 0.39 -4.21
C PRO A 93 -5.70 1.28 -4.64
N LEU A 94 -5.38 2.33 -3.88
CA LEU A 94 -4.27 3.24 -4.19
C LEU A 94 -2.90 2.53 -4.39
N PRO A 95 -2.54 1.46 -3.64
CA PRO A 95 -1.30 0.72 -3.92
C PRO A 95 -1.26 0.19 -5.35
N ARG A 96 -2.38 -0.35 -5.85
CA ARG A 96 -2.49 -0.88 -7.21
C ARG A 96 -2.39 0.21 -8.27
N ILE A 97 -2.99 1.39 -8.02
CA ILE A 97 -2.83 2.56 -8.91
C ILE A 97 -1.35 2.97 -8.99
N CYS A 98 -0.64 2.97 -7.87
CA CYS A 98 0.78 3.29 -7.81
C CYS A 98 1.64 2.25 -8.54
N GLU A 99 1.38 0.95 -8.33
CA GLU A 99 2.10 -0.15 -8.98
C GLU A 99 1.93 -0.17 -10.50
N GLN A 100 0.71 0.03 -10.99
CA GLN A 100 0.43 0.12 -12.43
C GLN A 100 1.26 1.22 -13.11
N ARG A 101 1.54 2.32 -12.41
CA ARG A 101 2.38 3.40 -12.96
C ARG A 101 3.86 3.05 -12.98
N ARG A 102 4.33 2.26 -12.02
CA ARG A 102 5.73 1.79 -11.98
C ARG A 102 6.10 0.86 -13.12
N GLN A 103 5.12 0.27 -13.81
CA GLN A 103 5.36 -0.57 -14.99
C GLN A 103 5.81 0.23 -16.22
N TYR A 104 5.57 1.54 -16.27
CA TYR A 104 5.84 2.38 -17.44
C TYR A 104 7.06 3.29 -17.31
N GLY A 105 7.81 3.21 -16.20
CA GLY A 105 9.01 4.03 -16.01
C GLY A 105 10.12 3.28 -15.28
N THR A 106 11.26 3.94 -15.14
CA THR A 106 12.40 3.50 -14.33
C THR A 106 11.94 3.31 -12.88
N ALA A 107 11.74 2.05 -12.49
CA ALA A 107 11.14 1.69 -11.20
C ALA A 107 11.90 2.28 -9.98
N ALA A 108 13.17 2.65 -10.15
CA ALA A 108 14.01 3.27 -9.14
C ALA A 108 13.66 4.75 -8.86
N GLU A 109 13.20 5.50 -9.87
CA GLU A 109 12.97 6.94 -9.75
C GLU A 109 11.53 7.26 -9.31
N ILE A 110 10.58 6.37 -9.63
CA ILE A 110 9.17 6.54 -9.26
C ILE A 110 8.99 6.37 -7.74
N PRO A 111 8.37 7.35 -7.05
CA PRO A 111 8.14 7.28 -5.62
C PRO A 111 7.41 6.00 -5.20
N MET A 112 7.85 5.42 -4.10
CA MET A 112 7.16 4.27 -3.51
C MET A 112 5.77 4.69 -3.02
N PHE A 113 4.82 3.75 -3.01
CA PHE A 113 3.47 4.00 -2.51
C PHE A 113 3.47 4.63 -1.10
N GLN A 114 4.41 4.28 -0.22
CA GLN A 114 4.51 4.87 1.11
C GLN A 114 4.71 6.40 1.08
N GLN A 115 5.46 6.91 0.10
CA GLN A 115 5.68 8.36 -0.09
C GLN A 115 4.42 9.06 -0.64
N LEU A 116 3.61 8.36 -1.44
CA LEU A 116 2.41 8.91 -2.06
C LEU A 116 1.12 8.66 -1.26
N ARG A 117 1.18 7.80 -0.24
CA ARG A 117 0.02 7.32 0.54
C ARG A 117 -0.85 8.46 1.05
N SER A 118 -0.26 9.38 1.82
CA SER A 118 -0.98 10.50 2.44
C SER A 118 -1.62 11.41 1.38
N THR A 119 -0.90 11.66 0.29
CA THR A 119 -1.35 12.47 -0.84
C THR A 119 -2.56 11.85 -1.54
N GLY A 120 -2.51 10.56 -1.86
CA GLY A 120 -3.60 9.85 -2.54
C GLY A 120 -4.85 9.75 -1.69
N TYR A 121 -4.70 9.41 -0.40
CA TYR A 121 -5.85 9.35 0.51
C TYR A 121 -6.48 10.72 0.75
N ARG A 122 -5.67 11.78 0.90
CA ARG A 122 -6.19 13.15 1.03
C ARG A 122 -7.02 13.56 -0.19
N LYS A 123 -6.52 13.29 -1.39
CA LYS A 123 -7.25 13.57 -2.63
C LYS A 123 -8.56 12.81 -2.74
N ARG A 124 -8.62 11.56 -2.28
CA ARG A 124 -9.89 10.83 -2.16
C ARG A 124 -10.85 11.47 -1.17
N LEU A 125 -10.34 11.90 -0.01
CA LEU A 125 -11.17 12.54 1.00
C LEU A 125 -11.79 13.86 0.52
N GLU A 126 -11.20 14.55 -0.47
CA GLU A 126 -11.80 15.75 -1.07
C GLU A 126 -13.11 15.46 -1.85
N ILE A 127 -13.29 14.25 -2.37
CA ILE A 127 -14.50 13.85 -3.13
C ILE A 127 -15.42 12.91 -2.37
N LEU A 128 -14.92 12.25 -1.32
CA LEU A 128 -15.74 11.40 -0.48
C LEU A 128 -16.64 12.28 0.40
N PRO A 129 -17.87 11.82 0.71
CA PRO A 129 -18.70 12.52 1.65
C PRO A 129 -17.96 12.68 2.99
N PRO A 130 -18.20 13.79 3.72
CA PRO A 130 -17.57 14.01 5.01
C PRO A 130 -17.90 12.85 5.95
N SER A 131 -16.94 12.48 6.80
CA SER A 131 -17.17 11.45 7.81
C SER A 131 -18.44 11.78 8.61
N PRO A 132 -19.35 10.81 8.80
CA PRO A 132 -20.58 11.05 9.54
C PRO A 132 -20.26 11.54 10.96
N LYS A 133 -20.96 12.60 11.39
CA LYS A 133 -20.86 13.09 12.77
C LYS A 133 -21.35 12.01 13.74
N LYS A 134 -20.76 11.94 14.94
CA LYS A 134 -21.10 10.94 15.96
C LYS A 134 -22.60 10.85 16.25
N THR A 135 -23.31 11.98 16.18
CA THR A 135 -24.76 12.07 16.37
C THR A 135 -25.56 11.27 15.34
N ASN A 136 -25.08 11.18 14.09
CA ASN A 136 -25.79 10.49 13.02
C ASN A 136 -25.67 8.96 13.13
N ILE A 137 -24.62 8.44 13.78
CA ILE A 137 -24.40 6.99 13.92
C ILE A 137 -25.50 6.34 14.77
N ARG A 138 -26.02 7.05 15.77
CA ARG A 138 -27.08 6.55 16.66
C ARG A 138 -28.41 6.34 15.94
N THR A 139 -28.74 7.23 15.01
CA THR A 139 -30.00 7.21 14.25
C THR A 139 -29.86 6.57 12.87
N PHE A 140 -28.64 6.12 12.50
CA PHE A 140 -28.37 5.59 11.18
C PHE A 140 -29.11 4.26 10.93
N ILE A 141 -30.10 4.25 10.05
CA ILE A 141 -30.74 3.00 9.63
C ILE A 141 -29.84 2.36 8.57
N ILE A 142 -29.34 1.15 8.82
CA ILE A 142 -28.55 0.38 7.84
C ILE A 142 -29.53 -0.19 6.80
N PRO A 143 -29.45 0.23 5.52
CA PRO A 143 -30.31 -0.31 4.47
C PRO A 143 -30.17 -1.83 4.33
N GLU A 144 -31.25 -2.52 3.98
CA GLU A 144 -31.31 -3.99 3.88
C GLU A 144 -30.27 -4.57 2.91
N VAL A 145 -30.01 -3.87 1.80
CA VAL A 145 -28.96 -4.19 0.82
C VAL A 145 -27.57 -4.34 1.44
N PHE A 146 -27.26 -3.61 2.51
CA PHE A 146 -25.96 -3.71 3.19
C PHE A 146 -25.95 -4.76 4.30
N ARG A 147 -27.10 -5.36 4.62
CA ARG A 147 -27.20 -6.44 5.61
C ARG A 147 -26.86 -7.80 5.01
N LEU A 148 -26.85 -7.89 3.68
CA LEU A 148 -26.55 -9.11 2.94
C LEU A 148 -25.18 -9.02 2.25
N ASN A 149 -24.55 -10.16 2.01
CA ASN A 149 -23.34 -10.26 1.19
C ASN A 149 -23.69 -10.36 -0.31
N LEU A 150 -22.67 -10.48 -1.16
CA LEU A 150 -22.85 -10.64 -2.62
C LEU A 150 -23.59 -11.93 -3.03
N SER A 151 -23.67 -12.92 -2.13
CA SER A 151 -24.41 -14.17 -2.31
C SER A 151 -25.81 -14.11 -1.70
N ASN A 152 -26.28 -12.94 -1.28
CA ASN A 152 -27.57 -12.72 -0.64
C ASN A 152 -27.72 -13.42 0.73
N GLU A 153 -26.61 -13.75 1.40
CA GLU A 153 -26.62 -14.33 2.75
C GLU A 153 -26.48 -13.24 3.83
N PRO A 154 -27.02 -13.46 5.04
CA PRO A 154 -26.83 -12.53 6.16
C PRO A 154 -25.35 -12.22 6.43
N PHE A 155 -25.03 -10.93 6.43
CA PHE A 155 -23.68 -10.41 6.64
C PHE A 155 -23.63 -9.45 7.83
N LEU A 156 -24.68 -8.65 8.06
CA LEU A 156 -24.84 -7.93 9.32
C LEU A 156 -25.32 -8.91 10.40
N ILE A 157 -24.42 -9.30 11.29
CA ILE A 157 -24.71 -10.31 12.32
C ILE A 157 -25.06 -9.71 13.68
N HIS A 158 -24.67 -8.46 13.92
CA HIS A 158 -24.95 -7.78 15.17
C HIS A 158 -25.03 -6.27 14.96
N ASP A 159 -26.02 -5.67 15.61
CA ASP A 159 -26.19 -4.24 15.74
C ASP A 159 -26.72 -3.97 17.15
N SER A 160 -25.86 -3.44 18.03
CA SER A 160 -26.19 -3.30 19.45
C SER A 160 -27.23 -2.23 19.75
N ALA A 161 -27.59 -1.38 18.77
CA ALA A 161 -28.58 -0.31 18.88
C ALA A 161 -28.44 0.63 20.10
N ASN A 162 -27.26 0.71 20.72
CA ASN A 162 -27.00 1.48 21.94
C ASN A 162 -26.17 2.77 21.66
N PRO A 163 -25.98 3.68 22.63
CA PRO A 163 -25.23 4.92 22.43
C PRO A 163 -23.81 4.74 21.92
N ASP A 164 -23.19 3.60 22.23
CA ASP A 164 -21.89 3.12 21.76
C ASP A 164 -22.07 2.03 20.70
N ARG A 165 -22.95 2.29 19.72
CA ARG A 165 -23.41 1.31 18.73
C ARG A 165 -22.26 0.53 18.09
N ILE A 166 -22.27 -0.77 18.30
CA ILE A 166 -21.37 -1.74 17.70
C ILE A 166 -22.11 -2.41 16.56
N ILE A 167 -21.58 -2.24 15.35
CA ILE A 167 -22.08 -2.87 14.14
C ILE A 167 -21.04 -3.91 13.71
N VAL A 168 -21.45 -5.18 13.63
CA VAL A 168 -20.57 -6.28 13.24
C VAL A 168 -21.04 -6.90 11.94
N PHE A 169 -20.17 -6.83 10.94
CA PHE A 169 -20.36 -7.53 9.67
C PHE A 169 -19.44 -8.75 9.61
N ALA A 170 -20.02 -9.94 9.50
CA ALA A 170 -19.28 -11.17 9.28
C ALA A 170 -20.16 -12.22 8.60
N SER A 171 -19.53 -13.15 7.88
CA SER A 171 -20.23 -14.35 7.41
C SER A 171 -20.29 -15.40 8.52
N LYS A 172 -21.29 -16.28 8.50
CA LYS A 172 -21.35 -17.46 9.39
C LYS A 172 -20.07 -18.30 9.32
N LYS A 173 -19.50 -18.42 8.12
CA LYS A 173 -18.22 -19.11 7.89
C LYS A 173 -17.06 -18.46 8.64
N SER A 174 -16.99 -17.12 8.63
CA SER A 174 -15.97 -16.35 9.36
C SER A 174 -16.09 -16.54 10.87
N LEU A 175 -17.32 -16.58 11.39
CA LEU A 175 -17.58 -16.84 12.82
C LEU A 175 -17.15 -18.25 13.24
N ASN A 176 -17.42 -19.27 12.42
CA ASN A 176 -16.98 -20.64 12.70
C ASN A 176 -15.44 -20.74 12.80
N TYR A 177 -14.70 -19.98 11.99
CA TYR A 177 -13.24 -19.93 12.10
C TYR A 177 -12.76 -19.24 13.40
N LEU A 178 -13.48 -18.21 13.85
CA LEU A 178 -13.21 -17.54 15.12
C LEU A 178 -13.47 -18.47 16.30
N ASP A 179 -14.54 -19.26 16.24
CA ASP A 179 -14.90 -20.20 17.29
C ASP A 179 -13.87 -21.33 17.41
N LEU A 180 -13.46 -21.94 16.27
CA LEU A 180 -12.35 -22.89 16.21
C LEU A 180 -11.05 -22.32 16.78
N ALA A 181 -10.76 -21.03 16.52
CA ALA A 181 -9.59 -20.36 17.06
C ALA A 181 -9.69 -20.08 18.57
N LEU A 182 -10.90 -19.90 19.12
CA LEU A 182 -11.14 -19.75 20.55
C LEU A 182 -11.08 -21.10 21.30
N GLU A 183 -11.60 -22.17 20.71
CA GLU A 183 -11.45 -23.54 21.23
C GLU A 183 -9.97 -23.96 21.29
N ALA A 184 -9.20 -23.64 20.24
CA ALA A 184 -7.76 -23.83 20.23
C ALA A 184 -7.05 -23.09 21.38
N ARG A 185 -7.65 -22.01 21.92
CA ARG A 185 -7.04 -21.24 23.01
C ARG A 185 -7.21 -21.88 24.40
N LYS A 186 -8.12 -22.83 24.56
CA LYS A 186 -8.46 -23.44 25.85
C LYS A 186 -7.73 -24.76 26.11
N THR A 187 -6.89 -25.22 25.17
CA THR A 187 -6.28 -26.57 25.17
C THR A 187 -4.80 -26.52 24.74
N ASP A 188 -4.07 -27.64 24.91
CA ASP A 188 -2.70 -27.85 24.37
C ASP A 188 -2.61 -27.73 22.83
N ILE A 189 -3.75 -27.55 22.16
CA ILE A 189 -3.91 -27.34 20.72
C ILE A 189 -3.12 -26.12 20.23
N LYS A 190 -2.92 -25.09 21.08
CA LYS A 190 -2.09 -23.93 20.71
C LYS A 190 -0.70 -24.34 20.24
N ASN A 191 -0.09 -25.34 20.89
CA ASN A 191 1.27 -25.79 20.56
C ASN A 191 1.27 -26.43 19.18
N TYR A 192 0.30 -27.27 18.87
CA TYR A 192 0.15 -27.89 17.55
C TYR A 192 -0.12 -26.88 16.43
N ILE A 193 -0.93 -25.84 16.70
CA ILE A 193 -1.13 -24.75 15.74
C ILE A 193 0.15 -23.95 15.55
N ALA A 194 0.89 -23.66 16.63
CA ALA A 194 2.18 -23.00 16.55
C ALA A 194 3.18 -23.82 15.73
N ASP A 195 3.21 -25.14 15.90
CA ASP A 195 4.06 -26.06 15.15
C ASP A 195 3.71 -26.06 13.65
N ILE A 196 2.42 -26.01 13.30
CA ILE A 196 1.98 -25.86 11.90
C ILE A 196 2.43 -24.52 11.32
N ILE A 197 2.33 -23.43 12.10
CA ILE A 197 2.79 -22.09 11.69
C ILE A 197 4.31 -22.04 11.56
N ALA A 198 5.04 -22.88 12.29
CA ALA A 198 6.50 -22.96 12.26
C ALA A 198 7.05 -23.81 11.11
N LEU A 199 6.21 -24.53 10.36
CA LEU A 199 6.64 -25.34 9.20
C LEU A 199 7.50 -24.61 8.15
N PRO A 200 7.32 -23.31 7.86
CA PRO A 200 8.21 -22.58 6.97
C PRO A 200 9.66 -22.53 7.47
N MET A 201 9.91 -22.80 8.75
CA MET A 201 11.25 -22.80 9.35
C MET A 201 11.82 -24.21 9.54
N VAL A 202 11.13 -25.24 9.04
CA VAL A 202 11.59 -26.63 9.10
C VAL A 202 12.37 -26.94 7.81
N PRO A 203 13.46 -27.72 7.84
CA PRO A 203 14.13 -28.16 6.62
C PRO A 203 13.13 -28.74 5.61
N VAL A 204 13.22 -28.34 4.34
CA VAL A 204 12.23 -28.67 3.30
C VAL A 204 11.91 -30.17 3.27
N TYR A 205 12.93 -31.02 3.36
CA TYR A 205 12.79 -32.47 3.32
C TYR A 205 12.05 -33.06 4.54
N LEU A 206 11.95 -32.33 5.66
CA LEU A 206 11.25 -32.75 6.88
C LEU A 206 9.82 -32.19 7.00
N VAL A 207 9.45 -31.19 6.19
CA VAL A 207 8.15 -30.48 6.32
C VAL A 207 6.96 -31.44 6.27
N ARG A 208 6.94 -32.38 5.32
CA ARG A 208 5.85 -33.36 5.15
C ARG A 208 5.72 -34.26 6.36
N GLN A 209 6.84 -34.86 6.79
CA GLN A 209 6.90 -35.75 7.94
C GLN A 209 6.46 -35.04 9.22
N ARG A 210 6.93 -33.80 9.44
CA ARG A 210 6.53 -33.00 10.60
C ARG A 210 5.05 -32.65 10.59
N PHE A 211 4.53 -32.18 9.46
CA PHE A 211 3.10 -31.90 9.35
C PHE A 211 2.24 -33.16 9.61
N ASP A 212 2.65 -34.32 9.11
CA ASP A 212 1.91 -35.57 9.30
C ASP A 212 1.93 -36.05 10.76
N SER A 213 3.03 -35.84 11.49
CA SER A 213 3.08 -36.09 12.94
C SER A 213 2.11 -35.18 13.70
N ILE A 214 2.24 -33.86 13.49
CA ILE A 214 1.38 -32.85 14.14
C ILE A 214 -0.10 -33.11 13.82
N GLY A 215 -0.41 -33.40 12.56
CA GLY A 215 -1.77 -33.69 12.13
C GLY A 215 -2.35 -34.97 12.73
N ARG A 216 -1.55 -36.01 12.98
CA ARG A 216 -2.04 -37.21 13.68
C ARG A 216 -2.36 -36.89 15.14
N GLU A 217 -1.43 -36.26 15.86
CA GLU A 217 -1.61 -35.92 17.27
C GLU A 217 -2.78 -34.95 17.50
N LEU A 218 -2.90 -33.92 16.65
CA LEU A 218 -3.99 -32.96 16.72
C LEU A 218 -5.36 -33.61 16.51
N ARG A 219 -5.46 -34.58 15.60
CA ARG A 219 -6.71 -35.31 15.33
C ARG A 219 -7.12 -36.24 16.46
N MET A 220 -6.14 -36.87 17.13
CA MET A 220 -6.41 -37.69 18.32
C MET A 220 -6.93 -36.83 19.48
N LYS A 221 -6.45 -35.58 19.60
CA LYS A 221 -6.89 -34.66 20.65
C LYS A 221 -8.22 -33.98 20.34
N ASN A 222 -8.47 -33.60 19.09
CA ASN A 222 -9.73 -32.95 18.70
C ASN A 222 -10.06 -33.14 17.21
N ILE A 223 -11.15 -33.86 16.94
CA ILE A 223 -11.61 -34.20 15.60
C ILE A 223 -12.08 -32.97 14.79
N SER A 224 -12.45 -31.87 15.44
CA SER A 224 -12.89 -30.63 14.77
C SER A 224 -11.81 -30.03 13.86
N PHE A 225 -10.54 -30.34 14.14
CA PHE A 225 -9.38 -29.92 13.35
C PHE A 225 -9.12 -30.76 12.10
N ASN A 226 -9.92 -31.79 11.81
CA ASN A 226 -9.85 -32.52 10.54
C ASN A 226 -9.99 -31.60 9.33
N SER A 227 -10.92 -30.65 9.40
CA SER A 227 -11.17 -29.68 8.33
C SER A 227 -9.95 -28.77 8.11
N PHE A 228 -9.36 -28.27 9.21
CA PHE A 228 -8.18 -27.41 9.20
C PHE A 228 -6.94 -28.14 8.66
N THR A 229 -6.63 -29.32 9.19
CA THR A 229 -5.49 -30.13 8.75
C THR A 229 -5.64 -30.56 7.29
N SER A 230 -6.84 -30.93 6.85
CA SER A 230 -7.11 -31.24 5.43
C SER A 230 -6.89 -30.02 4.53
N TYR A 231 -7.32 -28.83 4.97
CA TYR A 231 -7.07 -27.58 4.26
C TYR A 231 -5.57 -27.30 4.13
N VAL A 232 -4.80 -27.38 5.22
CA VAL A 232 -3.35 -27.12 5.20
C VAL A 232 -2.64 -28.15 4.32
N ARG A 233 -2.99 -29.43 4.45
CA ARG A 233 -2.43 -30.52 3.62
C ARG A 233 -2.64 -30.25 2.14
N ARG A 234 -3.88 -29.94 1.73
CA ARG A 234 -4.21 -29.68 0.32
C ARG A 234 -3.54 -28.41 -0.21
N THR A 235 -3.47 -27.36 0.60
CA THR A 235 -3.08 -26.02 0.13
C THR A 235 -1.58 -25.79 0.16
N TYR A 236 -0.88 -26.29 1.19
CA TYR A 236 0.53 -25.98 1.43
C TYR A 236 1.44 -27.20 1.32
N ILE A 237 0.96 -28.40 1.67
CA ILE A 237 1.80 -29.61 1.69
C ILE A 237 1.78 -30.32 0.33
N ASN A 238 0.60 -30.54 -0.26
CA ASN A 238 0.43 -31.31 -1.50
C ASN A 238 0.14 -30.45 -2.73
N SER A 239 0.03 -29.13 -2.57
CA SER A 239 -0.34 -28.23 -3.65
C SER A 239 0.79 -28.04 -4.65
N LYS A 240 0.47 -28.19 -5.94
CA LYS A 240 1.35 -27.72 -7.03
C LYS A 240 1.38 -26.19 -7.13
N LYS A 241 0.32 -25.51 -6.66
CA LYS A 241 0.18 -24.04 -6.72
C LYS A 241 1.04 -23.32 -5.68
N PHE A 242 1.28 -23.98 -4.54
CA PHE A 242 2.12 -23.47 -3.45
C PHE A 242 3.13 -24.54 -3.03
N PRO A 243 4.12 -24.84 -3.89
CA PRO A 243 5.14 -25.84 -3.58
C PRO A 243 5.92 -25.42 -2.32
N ILE A 244 6.40 -26.39 -1.54
CA ILE A 244 7.06 -26.15 -0.24
C ILE A 244 8.20 -25.13 -0.38
N ASP A 245 9.02 -25.24 -1.42
CA ASP A 245 10.15 -24.34 -1.68
C ASP A 245 9.75 -22.87 -1.89
N SER A 246 8.49 -22.60 -2.29
CA SER A 246 8.02 -21.23 -2.53
C SER A 246 7.68 -20.45 -1.26
N TRP A 247 7.39 -21.16 -0.16
CA TRP A 247 6.97 -20.55 1.10
C TRP A 247 7.84 -20.96 2.29
N ASN A 248 8.68 -21.99 2.15
CA ASN A 248 9.66 -22.36 3.16
C ASN A 248 10.83 -21.38 3.15
N HIS A 249 11.26 -20.99 4.35
CA HIS A 249 12.29 -19.99 4.58
C HIS A 249 13.55 -20.56 5.23
N PHE A 250 13.63 -21.87 5.47
CA PHE A 250 14.74 -22.51 6.18
C PHE A 250 16.09 -22.21 5.53
N ASN A 251 16.19 -22.34 4.20
CA ASN A 251 17.42 -22.07 3.46
C ASN A 251 17.79 -20.57 3.37
N PHE A 252 16.89 -19.68 3.81
CA PHE A 252 17.10 -18.23 3.83
C PHE A 252 17.36 -17.71 5.26
N LEU A 253 17.53 -18.60 6.24
CA LEU A 253 17.93 -18.25 7.60
C LEU A 253 19.41 -17.79 7.59
N GLY A 254 19.63 -16.49 7.38
CA GLY A 254 20.96 -15.86 7.40
C GLY A 254 21.20 -14.86 6.27
N THR A 255 20.49 -15.02 5.14
CA THR A 255 20.44 -14.04 4.06
C THR A 255 19.15 -13.25 4.24
N ARG A 256 19.23 -11.96 4.63
CA ARG A 256 18.07 -11.09 4.98
C ARG A 256 16.79 -11.51 4.24
N PRO A 257 15.91 -12.32 4.87
CA PRO A 257 14.85 -12.94 4.10
C PRO A 257 13.85 -11.84 3.74
N ARG A 258 13.36 -11.86 2.50
CA ARG A 258 12.08 -11.22 2.18
C ARG A 258 10.99 -12.01 2.90
N ILE A 259 10.90 -11.83 4.21
CA ILE A 259 9.74 -12.27 4.98
C ILE A 259 8.61 -11.38 4.47
N ASN A 260 7.63 -12.00 3.83
CA ASN A 260 6.43 -11.33 3.39
C ASN A 260 5.91 -10.52 4.60
N ASN A 261 5.82 -9.18 4.50
CA ASN A 261 5.54 -8.26 5.62
C ASN A 261 4.37 -8.70 6.53
N HIS A 262 3.47 -9.53 6.00
CA HIS A 262 2.36 -10.15 6.70
C HIS A 262 2.75 -11.19 7.76
N VAL A 263 3.78 -12.01 7.52
CA VAL A 263 4.27 -13.03 8.47
C VAL A 263 5.03 -12.34 9.60
N GLU A 264 5.87 -11.37 9.29
CA GLU A 264 6.60 -10.57 10.28
C GLU A 264 5.66 -9.74 11.15
N GLY A 265 4.62 -9.13 10.55
CA GLY A 265 3.55 -8.45 11.26
C GLY A 265 2.72 -9.39 12.15
N SER A 266 2.45 -10.62 11.69
CA SER A 266 1.75 -11.64 12.48
C SER A 266 2.59 -12.14 13.64
N HIS A 267 3.90 -12.36 13.43
CA HIS A 267 4.85 -12.78 14.45
C HIS A 267 5.06 -11.68 15.51
N ARG A 268 5.14 -10.41 15.10
CA ARG A 268 5.24 -9.25 16.01
C ARG A 268 3.98 -9.07 16.84
N LYS A 269 2.79 -9.31 16.26
CA LYS A 269 1.53 -9.37 17.00
C LYS A 269 1.51 -10.55 17.99
N LEU A 270 1.93 -11.74 17.56
CA LEU A 270 1.95 -12.94 18.40
C LEU A 270 2.87 -12.79 19.62
N LYS A 271 4.09 -12.27 19.42
CA LYS A 271 5.05 -11.95 20.51
C LYS A 271 4.47 -10.99 21.56
N LYS A 272 3.61 -10.05 21.15
CA LYS A 272 2.93 -9.12 22.07
C LYS A 272 1.91 -9.84 22.96
N TYR A 273 1.32 -10.94 22.50
CA TYR A 273 0.35 -11.73 23.25
C TYR A 273 0.98 -12.82 24.12
N LEU A 274 2.19 -13.29 23.79
CA LEU A 274 2.91 -14.33 24.53
C LEU A 274 3.78 -13.81 25.68
N LYS A 275 3.94 -12.48 25.84
CA LYS A 275 4.66 -11.85 26.95
C LYS A 275 3.74 -11.44 28.12
N LYS A 276 2.67 -12.21 28.36
CA LYS A 276 1.85 -12.10 29.56
C LYS A 276 1.91 -13.41 30.32
#